data_AF-A0A7S1UVU6-F1
#
_entry.id   AF-A0A7S1UVU6-F1
#
_cell.length_a   1.000
_cell.length_b   1.000
_cell.length_c   1.000
_cell.angle_alpha   90.00
_cell.angle_beta   90.00
_cell.angle_gamma   90.00
#
_symmetry.space_group_name_H-M   'P 1'
#
loop_
_entity.id
_entity.type
_entity.pdbx_description
1 polymer ?
#
loop_
_entity_poly.entity_id
_entity_poly.type
_entity_poly.pdbx_seq_one_letter_code
_entity_poly.pdbx_strand_id
1 'polypeptide(L)'
;QALLLFPLILVADSDSIRRSGLVAMFSANENLALRQHKRRVIEYVEDSIPEDALDMGTTVMVMQVSCKAPGCVPLETVICIVFPKLGTTEDLIPGLPESSTGGTYKTKVLLPLAQVTKDDVLDALSPCFKGGRRSTEKLYLGARDVMLAQIDQIMGENDLEGRKLMALYLKNCLNEYIQQECVAPEYGEPFPVPASRNAAAPSSETSPTIVATGNVVIRR
;
A
#
# COMPACT_ATOMS: atom_id res chain seq x y z
N GLN A 1 26.14 9.46 -24.82
CA GLN A 1 25.27 9.85 -25.94
C GLN A 1 23.99 9.05 -25.84
N ALA A 2 22.86 9.75 -25.91
CA ALA A 2 21.45 9.31 -25.99
C ALA A 2 20.90 8.44 -24.82
N LEU A 3 20.05 8.99 -23.94
CA LEU A 3 18.63 9.34 -24.14
C LEU A 3 17.76 8.11 -24.45
N LEU A 4 17.08 7.60 -23.43
CA LEU A 4 15.68 7.19 -23.54
C LEU A 4 14.91 7.67 -22.30
N LEU A 5 14.48 8.93 -22.42
CA LEU A 5 13.37 9.52 -21.69
C LEU A 5 12.09 8.74 -22.05
N PHE A 6 11.43 8.14 -21.07
CA PHE A 6 10.00 7.89 -21.18
C PHE A 6 9.27 9.09 -20.56
N PRO A 7 8.50 9.85 -21.34
CA PRO A 7 7.73 10.97 -20.82
C PRO A 7 6.49 10.42 -20.13
N LEU A 8 6.40 10.62 -18.82
CA LEU A 8 5.13 10.62 -18.10
C LEU A 8 4.37 11.85 -18.58
N ILE A 9 3.59 11.67 -19.64
CA ILE A 9 2.65 12.67 -20.14
C ILE A 9 1.57 12.82 -19.07
N LEU A 10 1.68 13.92 -18.33
CA LEU A 10 0.60 14.55 -17.60
C LEU A 10 -0.46 14.97 -18.61
N VAL A 11 -1.40 14.08 -18.95
CA VAL A 11 -2.70 14.51 -19.48
C VAL A 11 -3.52 14.89 -18.27
N ALA A 12 -3.49 16.19 -17.96
CA ALA A 12 -4.57 16.83 -17.24
C ALA A 12 -5.83 16.69 -18.11
N ASP A 13 -6.62 15.65 -17.88
CA ASP A 13 -7.93 15.50 -18.51
C ASP A 13 -8.86 16.56 -17.89
N SER A 14 -8.90 17.70 -18.57
CA SER A 14 -9.69 18.88 -18.22
C SER A 14 -11.13 18.81 -18.77
N ASP A 15 -11.57 17.66 -19.30
CA ASP A 15 -12.88 17.53 -19.96
C ASP A 15 -13.91 16.66 -19.21
N SER A 16 -13.60 16.15 -18.02
CA SER A 16 -14.59 15.42 -17.18
C SER A 16 -15.33 16.31 -16.17
N ILE A 17 -15.46 17.61 -16.44
CA ILE A 17 -16.27 18.57 -15.65
C ILE A 17 -17.69 18.75 -16.23
N ARG A 18 -18.02 18.11 -17.36
CA ARG A 18 -19.37 18.20 -17.96
C ARG A 18 -19.94 16.82 -18.28
N ARG A 19 -20.54 16.18 -17.27
CA ARG A 19 -21.74 15.29 -17.33
C ARG A 19 -21.66 14.19 -16.27
N SER A 20 -22.03 14.55 -15.06
CA SER A 20 -22.81 13.71 -14.14
C SER A 20 -22.97 14.51 -12.85
N GLY A 21 -24.16 15.08 -12.69
CA GLY A 21 -24.55 15.80 -11.49
C GLY A 21 -24.60 14.85 -10.31
N LEU A 22 -23.55 14.84 -9.51
CA LEU A 22 -23.61 14.52 -8.09
C LEU A 22 -22.44 15.22 -7.40
N VAL A 23 -22.49 16.56 -7.34
CA VAL A 23 -21.74 17.30 -6.33
C VAL A 23 -22.35 16.85 -5.01
N ALA A 24 -21.70 15.92 -4.31
CA ALA A 24 -22.03 15.61 -2.94
C ALA A 24 -21.83 16.91 -2.14
N MET A 25 -22.92 17.63 -1.86
CA MET A 25 -22.92 18.74 -0.93
C MET A 25 -22.63 18.16 0.45
N PHE A 26 -21.37 18.11 0.84
CA PHE A 26 -21.03 18.09 2.25
C PHE A 26 -21.62 19.36 2.88
N SER A 27 -22.33 19.20 3.99
CA SER A 27 -22.84 20.34 4.74
C SER A 27 -21.66 21.28 5.08
N ALA A 28 -21.88 22.59 5.10
CA ALA A 28 -20.84 23.56 5.49
C ALA A 28 -20.17 23.19 6.83
N ASN A 29 -20.92 22.55 7.73
CA ASN A 29 -20.44 22.06 9.02
C ASN A 29 -19.51 20.85 8.90
N GLU A 30 -19.81 19.91 7.99
CA GLU A 30 -18.95 18.73 7.75
C GLU A 30 -17.60 19.14 7.17
N ASN A 31 -17.59 20.13 6.27
CA ASN A 31 -16.36 20.70 5.73
C ASN A 31 -15.51 21.39 6.81
N LEU A 32 -16.14 22.02 7.80
CA LEU A 32 -15.45 22.64 8.93
C LEU A 32 -14.81 21.58 9.84
N ALA A 33 -15.56 20.54 10.20
CA ALA A 33 -15.06 19.43 11.01
C ALA A 33 -13.89 18.70 10.33
N LEU A 34 -13.99 18.45 9.02
CA LEU A 34 -12.90 17.86 8.25
C LEU A 34 -11.63 18.71 8.25
N ARG A 35 -11.76 20.05 8.16
CA ARG A 35 -10.60 20.97 8.27
C ARG A 35 -9.98 20.93 9.66
N GLN A 36 -10.79 20.87 10.72
CA GLN A 36 -10.30 20.75 12.10
C GLN A 36 -9.53 19.44 12.30
N HIS A 37 -10.07 18.32 11.81
CA HIS A 37 -9.39 17.03 11.90
C HIS A 37 -8.08 17.02 11.10
N LYS A 38 -8.06 17.60 9.89
CA LYS A 38 -6.82 17.75 9.10
C LYS A 38 -5.76 18.53 9.85
N ARG A 39 -6.14 19.69 10.38
CA ARG A 39 -5.22 20.55 11.14
C ARG A 39 -4.66 19.83 12.36
N ARG A 40 -5.50 19.12 13.12
CA ARG A 40 -5.08 18.33 14.27
C ARG A 40 -4.04 17.25 13.90
N VAL A 41 -4.24 16.53 12.79
CA VAL A 41 -3.27 15.51 12.34
C VAL A 41 -1.98 16.17 11.83
N ILE A 42 -2.08 17.31 11.15
CA ILE A 42 -0.91 18.10 10.73
C ILE A 42 -0.09 18.51 11.96
N GLU A 43 -0.72 19.06 12.99
CA GLU A 43 -0.06 19.45 14.25
C GLU A 43 0.67 18.26 14.91
N TYR A 44 0.07 17.06 14.90
CA TYR A 44 0.74 15.85 15.41
C TYR A 44 2.01 15.47 14.62
N VAL A 45 2.02 15.72 13.31
CA VAL A 45 3.17 15.43 12.45
C VAL A 45 4.22 16.54 12.59
N GLU A 46 3.83 17.80 12.61
CA GLU A 46 4.74 18.95 12.79
C GLU A 46 5.46 18.88 14.15
N ASP A 47 4.79 18.45 15.22
CA ASP A 47 5.40 18.16 16.53
C ASP A 47 6.57 17.15 16.47
N SER A 48 6.60 16.31 15.42
CA SER A 48 7.62 15.27 15.21
C SER A 48 8.77 15.71 14.29
N ILE A 49 8.66 16.88 13.67
CA ILE A 49 9.64 17.45 12.74
C ILE A 49 10.45 18.54 13.49
N PRO A 50 11.78 18.62 13.30
CA PRO A 50 12.57 19.73 13.85
C PRO A 50 12.07 21.09 13.36
N GLU A 51 12.04 22.09 14.23
CA GLU A 51 11.59 23.46 13.90
C GLU A 51 12.37 24.05 12.72
N ASP A 52 13.70 23.86 12.71
CA ASP A 52 14.57 24.29 11.61
C ASP A 52 14.14 23.72 10.25
N ALA A 53 13.64 22.47 10.22
CA ALA A 53 13.19 21.85 8.98
C ALA A 53 11.85 22.42 8.50
N LEU A 54 10.96 22.82 9.43
CA LEU A 54 9.71 23.52 9.11
C LEU A 54 10.00 24.92 8.57
N ASP A 55 10.89 25.67 9.22
CA ASP A 55 11.29 27.02 8.81
C ASP A 55 11.95 27.05 7.43
N MET A 56 12.67 25.99 7.07
CA MET A 56 13.29 25.83 5.75
C MET A 56 12.29 25.50 4.63
N GLY A 57 11.01 25.27 4.97
CA GLY A 57 9.92 25.09 4.00
C GLY A 57 9.40 23.66 3.86
N THR A 58 9.61 22.80 4.86
CA THR A 58 8.95 21.48 4.90
C THR A 58 7.45 21.66 5.05
N THR A 59 6.66 20.98 4.21
CA THR A 59 5.20 21.09 4.25
C THR A 59 4.55 19.74 4.50
N VAL A 60 3.52 19.72 5.36
CA VAL A 60 2.76 18.52 5.69
C VAL A 60 1.37 18.60 5.04
N MET A 61 1.03 17.56 4.28
CA MET A 61 -0.27 17.39 3.66
C MET A 61 -0.95 16.14 4.20
N VAL A 62 -2.20 16.29 4.64
CA VAL A 62 -3.02 15.19 5.14
C VAL A 62 -4.31 15.09 4.34
N MET A 63 -4.59 13.89 3.85
CA MET A 63 -5.80 13.60 3.08
C MET A 63 -6.44 12.29 3.51
N GLN A 64 -7.77 12.27 3.56
CA GLN A 64 -8.54 11.05 3.70
C GLN A 64 -8.81 10.52 2.30
N VAL A 65 -8.51 9.24 2.08
CA VAL A 65 -8.72 8.56 0.81
C VAL A 65 -9.76 7.48 1.02
N SER A 66 -10.77 7.49 0.16
CA SER A 66 -11.78 6.43 0.12
C SER A 66 -11.57 5.61 -1.14
N CYS A 67 -11.39 4.31 -0.98
CA CYS A 67 -11.42 3.42 -2.13
C CYS A 67 -12.86 3.23 -2.60
N LYS A 68 -13.12 3.44 -3.89
CA LYS A 68 -14.47 3.35 -4.49
C LYS A 68 -14.78 1.96 -5.08
N ALA A 69 -13.85 1.01 -5.01
CA ALA A 69 -14.03 -0.33 -5.52
C ALA A 69 -14.70 -1.25 -4.48
N PRO A 70 -15.64 -2.13 -4.87
CA PRO A 70 -16.29 -3.07 -3.96
C PRO A 70 -15.26 -4.00 -3.30
N GLY A 71 -15.25 -4.05 -1.96
CA GLY A 71 -14.34 -4.86 -1.12
C GLY A 71 -12.98 -4.21 -0.80
N CYS A 72 -12.72 -2.99 -1.27
CA CYS A 72 -11.46 -2.32 -1.00
C CYS A 72 -11.40 -1.76 0.43
N VAL A 73 -10.20 -1.74 1.02
CA VAL A 73 -9.94 -1.36 2.42
C VAL A 73 -10.66 -0.05 2.82
N PRO A 74 -11.30 0.00 4.02
CA PRO A 74 -12.03 1.17 4.48
C PRO A 74 -11.12 2.39 4.59
N LEU A 75 -11.75 3.58 4.53
CA LEU A 75 -11.15 4.92 4.63
C LEU A 75 -9.77 4.98 5.29
N GLU A 76 -8.76 5.39 4.52
CA GLU A 76 -7.39 5.59 5.02
C GLU A 76 -7.04 7.07 5.11
N THR A 77 -6.20 7.43 6.08
CA THR A 77 -5.59 8.74 6.18
C THR A 77 -4.16 8.67 5.65
N VAL A 78 -3.88 9.38 4.57
CA VAL A 78 -2.54 9.50 3.98
C VAL A 78 -1.89 10.78 4.49
N ILE A 79 -0.66 10.62 4.97
CA ILE A 79 0.22 11.70 5.43
C ILE A 79 1.37 11.80 4.42
N CYS A 80 1.59 13.00 3.92
CA CYS A 80 2.59 13.31 2.92
C CYS A 80 3.42 14.51 3.40
N ILE A 81 4.72 14.30 3.62
CA ILE A 81 5.66 15.33 4.06
C ILE A 81 6.55 15.66 2.86
N VAL A 82 6.53 16.91 2.42
CA VAL A 82 7.29 17.38 1.26
C VAL A 82 8.45 18.22 1.76
N PHE A 83 9.67 17.79 1.41
CA PHE A 83 10.90 18.47 1.79
C PHE A 83 11.35 19.41 0.66
N PRO A 84 11.79 20.64 0.99
CA PRO A 84 12.35 21.56 0.03
C PRO A 84 13.70 21.03 -0.47
N LYS A 85 14.06 21.35 -1.71
CA LYS A 85 15.37 21.04 -2.26
C LYS A 85 16.35 22.13 -1.88
N LEU A 86 17.23 21.87 -0.91
CA LEU A 86 18.06 22.92 -0.32
C LEU A 86 19.44 23.12 -0.96
N GLY A 87 19.87 22.25 -1.89
CA GLY A 87 21.17 22.38 -2.54
C GLY A 87 22.38 22.23 -1.60
N THR A 88 22.13 22.06 -0.31
CA THR A 88 23.08 21.71 0.75
C THR A 88 23.17 20.19 0.88
N THR A 89 24.30 19.69 1.37
CA THR A 89 24.52 18.27 1.66
C THR A 89 24.04 17.86 3.06
N GLU A 90 23.48 18.79 3.82
CA GLU A 90 22.98 18.55 5.17
C GLU A 90 21.54 18.02 5.13
N ASP A 91 21.31 16.92 5.84
CA ASP A 91 19.99 16.29 5.95
C ASP A 91 19.12 17.11 6.92
N LEU A 92 17.94 17.56 6.48
CA LEU A 92 16.95 18.20 7.36
C LEU A 92 16.45 17.24 8.45
N ILE A 93 16.35 15.95 8.13
CA ILE A 93 16.02 14.88 9.07
C ILE A 93 17.10 13.80 8.95
N PRO A 94 17.94 13.60 9.99
CA PRO A 94 19.01 12.62 9.95
C PRO A 94 18.50 11.21 9.64
N GLY A 95 19.12 10.56 8.65
CA GLY A 95 18.77 9.20 8.24
C GLY A 95 17.51 9.08 7.36
N LEU A 96 16.93 10.21 6.94
CA LEU A 96 15.83 10.25 5.98
C LEU A 96 16.33 10.78 4.62
N PRO A 97 16.54 9.92 3.61
CA PRO A 97 17.16 10.32 2.33
C PRO A 97 16.31 11.31 1.52
N GLU A 98 14.99 11.31 1.70
CA GLU A 98 14.07 12.26 1.05
C GLU A 98 14.27 13.69 1.57
N SER A 99 14.84 13.86 2.77
CA SER A 99 15.02 15.15 3.42
C SER A 99 16.21 15.94 2.86
N SER A 100 17.21 15.27 2.28
CA SER A 100 18.44 15.89 1.76
C SER A 100 18.38 16.23 0.28
N THR A 101 17.72 15.37 -0.51
CA THR A 101 17.62 15.54 -1.96
C THR A 101 16.43 16.40 -2.40
N GLY A 102 15.54 16.75 -1.46
CA GLY A 102 14.27 17.43 -1.73
C GLY A 102 13.26 16.46 -2.33
N GLY A 103 12.62 15.68 -1.48
CA GLY A 103 11.71 14.60 -1.86
C GLY A 103 10.38 14.63 -1.11
N THR A 104 9.68 13.51 -1.14
CA THR A 104 8.39 13.36 -0.47
C THR A 104 8.36 12.08 0.33
N TYR A 105 8.17 12.19 1.64
CA TYR A 105 7.90 11.06 2.51
C TYR A 105 6.39 10.82 2.59
N LYS A 106 5.95 9.58 2.37
CA LYS A 106 4.53 9.20 2.41
C LYS A 106 4.31 8.06 3.40
N THR A 107 3.28 8.20 4.23
CA THR A 107 2.81 7.14 5.11
C THR A 107 1.29 7.12 5.18
N LYS A 108 0.74 6.05 5.74
CA LYS A 108 -0.70 5.83 5.82
C LYS A 108 -1.10 5.32 7.20
N VAL A 109 -2.25 5.79 7.66
CA VAL A 109 -2.96 5.28 8.83
C VAL A 109 -4.28 4.69 8.34
N LEU A 110 -4.55 3.43 8.65
CA LEU A 110 -5.77 2.72 8.22
C LEU A 110 -6.98 3.08 9.10
N LEU A 111 -7.19 4.39 9.33
CA LEU A 111 -8.28 4.96 10.07
C LEU A 111 -8.81 6.22 9.35
N PRO A 112 -10.11 6.52 9.47
CA PRO A 112 -10.64 7.79 8.99
C PRO A 112 -10.07 8.95 9.81
N LEU A 113 -9.96 10.11 9.18
CA LEU A 113 -9.23 11.28 9.68
C LEU A 113 -9.78 11.80 11.03
N ALA A 114 -11.08 11.59 11.27
CA ALA A 114 -11.74 11.90 12.54
C ALA A 114 -11.25 11.05 13.73
N GLN A 115 -10.80 9.82 13.47
CA GLN A 115 -10.42 8.85 14.50
C GLN A 115 -8.90 8.74 14.71
N VAL A 116 -8.09 9.30 13.80
CA VAL A 116 -6.63 9.28 13.92
C VAL A 116 -6.19 9.96 15.22
N THR A 117 -5.43 9.26 16.05
CA THR A 117 -4.82 9.79 17.27
C THR A 117 -3.34 10.13 17.04
N LYS A 118 -2.71 10.81 18.02
CA LYS A 118 -1.27 11.10 17.97
C LYS A 118 -0.45 9.81 17.96
N ASP A 119 -0.86 8.79 18.71
CA ASP A 119 -0.16 7.50 18.74
C ASP A 119 -0.23 6.76 17.42
N ASP A 120 -1.36 6.84 16.71
CA ASP A 120 -1.49 6.26 15.36
C ASP A 120 -0.53 6.93 14.36
N VAL A 121 -0.36 8.26 14.48
CA VAL A 121 0.60 9.01 13.66
C VAL A 121 2.03 8.57 13.97
N LEU A 122 2.41 8.51 15.25
CA LEU A 122 3.76 8.09 15.65
C LEU A 122 4.05 6.64 15.24
N ASP A 123 3.07 5.76 15.30
CA ASP A 123 3.18 4.38 14.82
C ASP A 123 3.34 4.28 13.30
N ALA A 124 2.85 5.27 12.55
CA ALA A 124 2.97 5.35 11.11
C ALA A 124 4.24 6.09 10.63
N LEU A 125 4.89 6.88 11.49
CA LEU A 125 6.11 7.63 11.16
C LEU A 125 7.39 6.80 11.37
N SER A 126 8.36 7.00 10.48
CA SER A 126 9.69 6.40 10.59
C SER A 126 10.38 6.79 11.91
N PRO A 127 11.22 5.92 12.51
CA PRO A 127 12.02 6.27 13.68
C PRO A 127 12.97 7.46 13.51
N CYS A 128 13.21 7.90 12.27
CA CYS A 128 13.96 9.14 11.97
C CYS A 128 13.21 10.41 12.43
N PHE A 129 11.87 10.34 12.55
CA PHE A 129 11.06 11.42 13.11
C PHE A 129 11.03 11.32 14.63
N LYS A 130 10.91 12.46 15.31
CA LYS A 130 10.87 12.49 16.77
C LYS A 130 9.67 11.70 17.31
N GLY A 131 9.95 10.61 18.01
CA GLY A 131 8.93 9.72 18.57
C GLY A 131 8.30 8.76 17.57
N GLY A 132 8.79 8.68 16.32
CA GLY A 132 8.33 7.70 15.35
C GLY A 132 8.63 6.27 15.79
N ARG A 133 7.66 5.37 15.61
CA ARG A 133 7.70 3.97 16.10
C ARG A 133 7.41 2.95 15.00
N ARG A 134 7.38 3.38 13.73
CA ARG A 134 7.16 2.47 12.62
C ARG A 134 8.30 1.45 12.55
N SER A 135 7.97 0.19 12.80
CA SER A 135 8.90 -0.92 12.64
C SER A 135 8.59 -1.72 11.37
N THR A 136 9.60 -2.44 10.87
CA THR A 136 9.43 -3.39 9.78
C THR A 136 8.47 -4.52 10.17
N GLU A 137 8.49 -5.00 11.42
CA GLU A 137 7.53 -6.04 11.84
C GLU A 137 6.09 -5.53 11.77
N LYS A 138 5.81 -4.33 12.30
CA LYS A 138 4.47 -3.73 12.19
C LYS A 138 4.04 -3.54 10.74
N LEU A 139 4.97 -3.17 9.85
CA LEU A 139 4.70 -3.04 8.42
C LEU A 139 4.30 -4.38 7.79
N TYR A 140 5.03 -5.46 8.09
CA TYR A 140 4.72 -6.79 7.57
C TYR A 140 3.41 -7.34 8.13
N LEU A 141 3.13 -7.10 9.41
CA LEU A 141 1.85 -7.46 10.02
C LEU A 141 0.69 -6.71 9.38
N GLY A 142 0.84 -5.40 9.11
CA GLY A 142 -0.15 -4.62 8.39
C GLY A 142 -0.37 -5.09 6.96
N ALA A 143 0.70 -5.42 6.23
CA ALA A 143 0.60 -5.98 4.87
C ALA A 143 -0.13 -7.32 4.86
N ARG A 144 0.16 -8.21 5.82
CA ARG A 144 -0.56 -9.46 6.04
C ARG A 144 -2.05 -9.21 6.23
N ASP A 145 -2.41 -8.31 7.15
CA ASP A 145 -3.80 -8.05 7.49
C ASP A 145 -4.59 -7.49 6.30
N VAL A 146 -3.96 -6.64 5.47
CA VAL A 146 -4.53 -6.17 4.20
C VAL A 146 -4.74 -7.33 3.23
N MET A 147 -3.74 -8.20 3.03
CA MET A 147 -3.89 -9.36 2.15
C MET A 147 -5.01 -10.29 2.61
N LEU A 148 -5.11 -10.55 3.92
CA LEU A 148 -6.16 -11.37 4.50
C LEU A 148 -7.55 -10.74 4.30
N ALA A 149 -7.67 -9.43 4.50
CA ALA A 149 -8.93 -8.71 4.26
C ALA A 149 -9.37 -8.74 2.79
N GLN A 150 -8.44 -8.89 1.85
CA GLN A 150 -8.71 -8.96 0.41
C GLN A 150 -8.98 -10.38 -0.12
N ILE A 151 -8.85 -11.43 0.71
CA ILE A 151 -9.06 -12.82 0.27
C ILE A 151 -10.43 -13.01 -0.37
N ASP A 152 -11.48 -12.39 0.18
CA ASP A 152 -12.84 -12.49 -0.35
C ASP A 152 -12.97 -11.87 -1.75
N GLN A 153 -12.19 -10.84 -2.05
CA GLN A 153 -12.15 -10.23 -3.39
C GLN A 153 -11.37 -11.09 -4.39
N ILE A 154 -10.25 -11.69 -3.94
CA ILE A 154 -9.37 -12.49 -4.80
C ILE A 154 -10.08 -13.78 -5.23
N MET A 155 -10.81 -14.43 -4.32
CA MET A 155 -11.47 -15.71 -4.56
C MET A 155 -12.93 -15.55 -5.04
N GLY A 156 -13.52 -14.36 -4.85
CA GLY A 156 -14.94 -14.09 -5.14
C GLY A 156 -15.87 -14.51 -4.00
N GLU A 157 -16.93 -13.74 -3.76
CA GLU A 157 -17.82 -13.88 -2.60
C GLU A 157 -18.48 -15.28 -2.46
N ASN A 158 -18.66 -15.99 -3.57
CA ASN A 158 -19.38 -17.27 -3.62
C ASN A 158 -18.48 -18.52 -3.56
N ASP A 159 -17.14 -18.37 -3.59
CA ASP A 159 -16.22 -19.52 -3.53
C ASP A 159 -15.84 -19.85 -2.08
N LEU A 160 -16.78 -20.48 -1.36
CA LEU A 160 -16.55 -20.90 0.03
C LEU A 160 -15.44 -21.95 0.13
N GLU A 161 -15.35 -22.86 -0.84
CA GLU A 161 -14.45 -24.01 -0.78
C GLU A 161 -13.02 -23.62 -1.15
N GLY A 162 -12.84 -22.73 -2.15
CA GLY A 162 -11.54 -22.12 -2.43
C GLY A 162 -11.00 -21.30 -1.26
N ARG A 163 -11.87 -20.56 -0.56
CA ARG A 163 -11.46 -19.82 0.66
C ARG A 163 -11.01 -20.75 1.78
N LYS A 164 -11.71 -21.86 2.03
CA LYS A 164 -11.29 -22.87 3.01
C LYS A 164 -9.93 -23.48 2.64
N LEU A 165 -9.72 -23.78 1.35
CA LEU A 165 -8.48 -24.37 0.86
C LEU A 165 -7.31 -23.40 1.00
N MET A 166 -7.52 -22.11 0.69
CA MET A 166 -6.54 -21.05 0.92
C MET A 166 -6.22 -20.88 2.41
N ALA A 167 -7.24 -20.85 3.27
CA ALA A 167 -7.04 -20.75 4.72
C ALA A 167 -6.24 -21.95 5.28
N LEU A 168 -6.52 -23.16 4.79
CA LEU A 168 -5.76 -24.37 5.13
C LEU A 168 -4.31 -24.28 4.64
N TYR A 169 -4.11 -23.80 3.41
CA TYR A 169 -2.77 -23.60 2.85
C TYR A 169 -1.96 -22.60 3.69
N LEU A 170 -2.50 -21.41 3.94
CA LEU A 170 -1.85 -20.37 4.76
C LEU A 170 -1.55 -20.88 6.18
N LYS A 171 -2.48 -21.64 6.78
CA LYS A 171 -2.27 -22.27 8.09
C LYS A 171 -1.11 -23.27 8.06
N ASN A 172 -1.01 -24.09 7.03
CA ASN A 172 0.08 -25.05 6.88
C ASN A 172 1.42 -24.35 6.69
N CYS A 173 1.50 -23.34 5.82
CA CYS A 173 2.71 -22.53 5.66
C CYS A 173 3.16 -21.88 6.97
N LEU A 174 2.21 -21.35 7.77
CA LEU A 174 2.53 -20.77 9.07
C LEU A 174 3.06 -21.83 10.06
N ASN A 175 2.43 -23.00 10.09
CA ASN A 175 2.87 -24.09 10.96
C ASN A 175 4.27 -24.58 10.57
N GLU A 176 4.56 -24.69 9.28
CA GLU A 176 5.89 -25.05 8.76
C GLU A 176 6.94 -24.01 9.15
N TYR A 177 6.62 -22.72 8.99
CA TYR A 177 7.49 -21.63 9.42
C TYR A 177 7.79 -21.67 10.93
N ILE A 178 6.79 -21.99 11.76
CA ILE A 178 6.98 -22.17 13.21
C ILE A 178 7.85 -23.40 13.51
N GLN A 179 7.64 -24.51 12.80
CA GLN A 179 8.47 -25.73 12.95
C GLN A 179 9.93 -25.51 12.55
N GLN A 180 10.19 -24.58 11.64
CA GLN A 180 11.52 -24.17 11.21
C GLN A 180 12.11 -23.05 12.07
N GLU A 181 11.64 -22.89 13.31
CA GLU A 181 12.14 -21.87 14.25
C GLU A 181 12.04 -20.44 13.70
N CYS A 182 11.02 -20.14 12.91
CA CYS A 182 10.80 -18.85 12.26
C CYS A 182 11.92 -18.46 11.28
N VAL A 183 12.63 -19.44 10.72
CA VAL A 183 13.55 -19.21 9.60
C VAL A 183 12.74 -19.10 8.31
N ALA A 184 12.98 -18.04 7.55
CA ALA A 184 12.28 -17.83 6.29
C ALA A 184 12.62 -18.96 5.30
N PRO A 185 11.63 -19.49 4.56
CA PRO A 185 11.90 -20.49 3.53
C PRO A 185 12.80 -19.90 2.45
N GLU A 186 13.62 -20.75 1.82
CA GLU A 186 14.42 -20.32 0.66
C GLU A 186 13.50 -19.84 -0.47
N TYR A 187 13.94 -18.79 -1.17
CA TYR A 187 13.20 -18.30 -2.32
C TYR A 187 13.10 -19.41 -3.37
N GLY A 188 11.88 -19.73 -3.77
CA GLY A 188 11.64 -20.68 -4.86
C GLY A 188 12.16 -20.15 -6.20
N GLU A 189 12.38 -21.07 -7.12
CA GLU A 189 12.74 -20.75 -8.51
C GLU A 189 11.64 -19.88 -9.18
N PRO A 190 12.02 -18.91 -10.04
CA PRO A 190 11.06 -18.09 -10.75
C PRO A 190 10.15 -18.95 -11.64
N PHE A 191 8.88 -18.56 -11.74
CA PHE A 191 7.93 -19.26 -12.60
C PHE A 191 8.43 -19.30 -14.05
N PRO A 192 8.49 -20.48 -14.68
CA PRO A 192 8.86 -20.57 -16.08
C PRO A 192 7.84 -19.81 -16.90
N VAL A 193 8.32 -18.88 -17.74
CA VAL A 193 7.47 -18.12 -18.64
C VAL A 193 6.77 -19.12 -19.55
N PRO A 194 5.43 -19.14 -19.62
CA PRO A 194 4.72 -20.08 -20.49
C PRO A 194 5.16 -19.82 -21.93
N ALA A 195 5.79 -20.81 -22.54
CA ALA A 195 6.20 -20.76 -23.94
C ALA A 195 4.95 -20.47 -24.79
N SER A 196 5.03 -19.40 -25.58
CA SER A 196 4.03 -19.05 -26.59
C SER A 196 3.55 -20.30 -27.33
N ARG A 197 2.24 -20.58 -27.27
CA ARG A 197 1.56 -21.63 -28.05
C ARG A 197 1.93 -21.48 -29.52
N ASN A 198 2.82 -22.33 -30.03
CA ASN A 198 2.98 -22.67 -31.45
C ASN A 198 3.91 -23.88 -31.58
N ALA A 199 3.38 -25.09 -31.41
CA ALA A 199 3.88 -26.30 -32.08
C ALA A 199 2.88 -27.45 -31.90
N ALA A 200 2.59 -28.12 -33.01
CA ALA A 200 1.58 -29.15 -33.17
C ALA A 200 1.84 -30.42 -32.35
N ALA A 201 0.75 -31.11 -32.00
CA ALA A 201 0.74 -32.46 -31.43
C ALA A 201 1.25 -33.51 -32.44
N PRO A 202 1.66 -34.69 -31.94
CA PRO A 202 0.89 -35.88 -32.30
C PRO A 202 0.54 -36.83 -31.12
N SER A 203 -0.55 -37.57 -31.38
CA SER A 203 -1.27 -38.68 -30.71
C SER A 203 -0.40 -39.80 -30.11
N SER A 204 -0.80 -40.66 -29.16
CA SER A 204 -2.06 -41.43 -29.00
C SER A 204 -2.17 -42.18 -27.64
N GLU A 205 -3.40 -42.34 -27.11
CA GLU A 205 -3.99 -43.47 -26.30
C GLU A 205 -3.49 -43.73 -24.84
N THR A 206 -4.28 -43.89 -23.75
CA THR A 206 -5.75 -44.01 -23.48
C THR A 206 -6.11 -43.79 -21.97
N SER A 207 -7.22 -43.07 -21.69
CA SER A 207 -8.20 -43.13 -20.56
C SER A 207 -7.90 -42.61 -19.12
N PRO A 208 -8.90 -42.10 -18.35
CA PRO A 208 -10.08 -41.31 -18.70
C PRO A 208 -10.03 -39.86 -18.13
N THR A 209 -10.90 -39.04 -18.71
CA THR A 209 -11.03 -37.59 -18.59
C THR A 209 -11.52 -37.09 -17.22
N ILE A 210 -10.74 -36.23 -16.57
CA ILE A 210 -11.25 -35.13 -15.73
C ILE A 210 -10.74 -33.83 -16.38
N VAL A 211 -11.64 -33.12 -17.07
CA VAL A 211 -11.39 -31.74 -17.49
C VAL A 211 -11.73 -30.84 -16.31
N ALA A 212 -10.70 -30.48 -15.55
CA ALA A 212 -10.68 -29.28 -14.72
C ALA A 212 -9.43 -28.50 -15.14
N THR A 213 -9.64 -27.43 -15.90
CA THR A 213 -8.60 -26.51 -16.36
C THR A 213 -7.94 -25.84 -15.17
N GLY A 214 -6.66 -26.16 -14.95
CA GLY A 214 -5.77 -25.47 -14.01
C GLY A 214 -5.02 -26.41 -13.09
N ASN A 215 -4.14 -27.25 -13.64
CA ASN A 215 -3.30 -28.18 -12.87
C ASN A 215 -2.33 -27.40 -11.97
N VAL A 216 -2.57 -27.45 -10.66
CA VAL A 216 -1.58 -27.22 -9.62
C VAL A 216 -0.73 -28.49 -9.51
N VAL A 217 0.54 -28.41 -9.89
CA VAL A 217 1.57 -29.37 -9.47
C VAL A 217 2.66 -28.54 -8.82
N ILE A 218 2.69 -28.53 -7.48
CA ILE A 218 3.79 -27.94 -6.72
C ILE A 218 4.68 -29.11 -6.29
N ARG A 219 5.85 -29.20 -6.90
CA ARG A 219 6.94 -30.08 -6.43
C ARG A 219 7.77 -29.31 -5.39
N ARG A 220 8.28 -30.07 -4.43
CA ARG A 220 9.25 -29.66 -3.40
C ARG A 220 10.44 -28.92 -4.00
#